data_AF-A0A9E2LM12-F1
#
_entry.id   AF-A0A9E2LM12-F1
#
_cell.length_a   1.000
_cell.length_b   1.000
_cell.length_c   1.000
_cell.angle_alpha   90.00
_cell.angle_beta   90.00
_cell.angle_gamma   90.00
#
_symmetry.space_group_name_H-M   'P 1'
#
loop_
_entity.id
_entity.type
_entity.pdbx_description
1 polymer ?
#
loop_
_entity_poly.entity_id
_entity_poly.type
_entity_poly.pdbx_seq_one_letter_code
_entity_poly.pdbx_strand_id
1 'polypeptide(L)'
;MKLVVRDVSALLNVSEKTVYQWIANRNLPAHRINDQYRFNRIELLDWALANRLPLAPDILGKAHPDDDPCEFPGTAEALRAGGVFYHVPGGDKAAVLAEVVRIMSLPAVVDRDFLLEVLLSRESL
;
A
#
# COMPACT_ATOMS: atom_id res chain seq x y z
N MET A 1 3.47 11.68 -1.69
CA MET A 1 4.09 12.77 -0.90
C MET A 1 3.23 14.01 -1.04
N LYS A 2 2.55 14.50 0.00
CA LYS A 2 1.86 15.83 -0.03
C LYS A 2 1.13 16.27 1.25
N LEU A 3 1.20 15.55 2.37
CA LEU A 3 0.52 15.97 3.61
C LEU A 3 1.00 17.36 4.03
N VAL A 4 0.08 18.22 4.45
CA VAL A 4 0.40 19.52 5.07
C VAL A 4 0.37 19.41 6.59
N VAL A 5 0.82 20.46 7.29
CA VAL A 5 0.85 20.51 8.77
C VAL A 5 -0.51 20.19 9.38
N ARG A 6 -1.59 20.65 8.75
CA ARG A 6 -2.97 20.39 9.19
C ARG A 6 -3.35 18.90 9.10
N ASP A 7 -2.89 18.20 8.07
CA ASP A 7 -3.17 16.78 7.94
C ASP A 7 -2.38 16.00 8.98
N VAL A 8 -1.11 16.36 9.21
CA VAL A 8 -0.27 15.73 10.24
C VAL A 8 -0.82 15.96 11.65
N SER A 9 -1.34 17.16 11.93
CA SER A 9 -1.93 17.48 13.24
C SER A 9 -3.19 16.65 13.50
N ALA A 10 -4.05 16.52 12.49
CA ALA A 10 -5.23 15.65 12.54
C ALA A 10 -4.86 14.17 12.66
N LEU A 11 -3.87 13.70 11.89
CA LEU A 11 -3.40 12.32 11.91
C LEU A 11 -2.85 11.97 13.30
N LEU A 12 -1.94 12.76 13.86
CA LEU A 12 -1.31 12.46 15.14
C LEU A 12 -2.14 12.91 16.35
N ASN A 13 -3.34 13.45 16.13
CA ASN A 13 -4.24 13.99 17.15
C ASN A 13 -3.54 15.00 18.08
N VAL A 14 -2.75 15.91 17.49
CA VAL A 14 -2.02 16.97 18.20
C VAL A 14 -2.31 18.34 17.59
N SER A 15 -1.93 19.41 18.28
CA SER A 15 -2.05 20.77 17.74
C SER A 15 -1.01 21.03 16.63
N GLU A 16 -1.31 21.90 15.67
CA GLU A 16 -0.33 22.32 14.65
C GLU A 16 0.93 22.92 15.27
N LYS A 17 0.79 23.64 16.40
CA LYS A 17 1.92 24.16 17.18
C LYS A 17 2.86 23.05 17.64
N THR A 18 2.30 21.92 18.06
CA THR A 18 3.08 20.73 18.45
C THR A 18 3.81 20.14 17.25
N VAL A 19 3.17 20.11 16.07
CA VAL A 19 3.82 19.67 14.83
C VAL A 19 5.03 20.57 14.50
N TYR A 20 4.88 21.89 14.50
CA TYR A 20 5.99 22.81 14.29
C TYR A 20 7.11 22.64 15.33
N GLN A 21 6.75 22.41 16.59
CA GLN A 21 7.73 22.14 17.65
C GLN A 21 8.50 20.83 17.41
N TRP A 22 7.85 19.81 16.86
CA TRP A 22 8.49 18.53 16.53
C TRP A 22 9.40 18.61 15.31
N ILE A 23 9.06 19.44 14.31
CA ILE A 23 9.97 19.76 13.21
C ILE A 23 11.27 20.37 13.76
N ALA A 24 11.17 21.29 14.72
CA ALA A 24 12.32 21.96 15.29
C ALA A 24 13.13 21.09 16.28
N ASN A 25 12.44 20.34 17.15
CA ASN A 25 13.06 19.75 18.34
C ASN A 25 13.08 18.21 18.38
N ARG A 26 12.31 17.53 17.52
CA ARG A 26 12.19 16.06 17.53
C ARG A 26 12.49 15.41 16.18
N ASN A 27 13.13 16.16 15.29
CA ASN A 27 13.56 15.69 13.97
C ASN A 27 12.42 15.03 13.19
N LEU A 28 11.22 15.60 13.27
CA LEU A 28 10.08 15.16 12.47
C LEU A 28 10.41 15.37 10.98
N PRO A 29 10.41 14.32 10.14
CA PRO A 29 10.78 14.45 8.72
C PRO A 29 9.79 15.35 7.99
N ALA A 30 10.29 16.51 7.53
CA ALA A 30 9.50 17.51 6.84
C ALA A 30 10.30 18.13 5.69
N HIS A 31 9.65 18.30 4.54
CA HIS A 31 10.23 18.96 3.37
C HIS A 31 9.59 20.33 3.17
N ARG A 32 10.39 21.37 2.92
CA ARG A 32 9.88 22.70 2.59
C ARG A 32 9.77 22.85 1.06
N ILE A 33 8.56 23.03 0.55
CA ILE A 33 8.27 23.23 -0.88
C ILE A 33 7.36 24.46 -1.00
N ASN A 34 7.79 25.48 -1.76
CA ASN A 34 7.05 26.75 -1.92
C ASN A 34 6.62 27.35 -0.57
N ASP A 35 7.55 27.43 0.39
CA ASP A 35 7.32 27.91 1.76
C ASP A 35 6.27 27.15 2.60
N GLN A 36 5.82 26.00 2.12
CA GLN A 36 4.93 25.12 2.87
C GLN A 36 5.69 23.87 3.33
N TYR A 37 5.45 23.45 4.56
CA TYR A 37 5.91 22.15 5.04
C TYR A 37 5.06 21.03 4.45
N ARG A 38 5.74 20.05 3.86
CA ARG A 38 5.20 18.86 3.21
C ARG A 38 5.77 17.62 3.88
N PHE A 39 4.92 16.63 4.10
CA PHE A 39 5.28 15.39 4.77
C PHE A 39 5.01 14.18 3.87
N ASN A 40 5.89 13.20 3.97
CA ASN A 40 5.69 11.87 3.42
C ASN A 40 5.02 10.99 4.48
N ARG A 41 3.93 10.32 4.12
CA ARG A 41 3.15 9.49 5.05
C ARG A 41 3.96 8.29 5.58
N ILE A 42 4.77 7.66 4.73
CA ILE A 42 5.59 6.50 5.13
C ILE A 42 6.61 6.94 6.20
N GLU A 43 7.38 7.99 5.91
CA GLU A 43 8.36 8.54 6.85
C GLU A 43 7.71 9.04 8.15
N LEU A 44 6.51 9.60 8.07
CA LEU A 44 5.74 10.04 9.23
C LEU A 44 5.34 8.86 10.13
N LEU A 45 4.88 7.76 9.54
CA LEU A 45 4.52 6.55 10.27
C LEU A 45 5.74 5.89 10.90
N ASP A 46 6.83 5.76 10.15
CA ASP A 46 8.10 5.22 10.67
C ASP A 46 8.62 6.05 11.85
N TRP A 47 8.61 7.39 11.72
CA TRP A 47 9.00 8.29 12.80
C TRP A 47 8.07 8.15 14.01
N ALA A 48 6.76 8.04 13.81
CA ALA A 48 5.80 7.90 14.90
C ALA A 48 5.96 6.56 15.64
N LEU A 49 6.23 5.47 14.92
CA LEU A 49 6.55 4.16 15.48
C LEU A 49 7.85 4.20 16.29
N ALA A 50 8.90 4.81 15.74
CA ALA A 50 10.18 4.98 16.43
C ALA A 50 10.06 5.80 17.73
N ASN A 51 9.18 6.81 17.74
CA ASN A 51 8.92 7.67 18.90
C ASN A 51 7.80 7.15 19.83
N ARG A 52 7.26 5.95 19.57
CA ARG A 52 6.16 5.33 20.33
C ARG A 52 4.94 6.22 20.52
N LEU A 53 4.60 6.99 19.48
CA LEU A 53 3.40 7.83 19.52
C LEU A 53 2.14 6.95 19.36
N PRO A 54 1.04 7.29 20.06
CA PRO A 54 -0.22 6.62 19.85
C PRO A 54 -0.75 6.95 18.45
N LEU A 55 -0.72 5.96 17.56
CA LEU A 55 -1.34 6.06 16.24
C LEU A 55 -2.82 5.69 16.37
N ALA A 56 -3.71 6.61 16.02
CA ALA A 56 -5.13 6.29 15.95
C ALA A 56 -5.38 5.19 14.88
N PRO A 57 -6.22 4.19 15.15
CA PRO A 57 -6.49 3.10 14.21
C PRO A 57 -7.03 3.60 12.86
N ASP A 58 -7.75 4.72 12.86
CA ASP A 58 -8.21 5.43 11.67
C ASP A 58 -7.07 5.81 10.72
N ILE A 59 -5.87 6.07 11.23
CA ILE A 59 -4.69 6.41 10.41
C ILE A 59 -4.27 5.22 9.58
N LEU A 60 -4.38 4.00 10.11
CA LEU A 60 -3.99 2.77 9.41
C LEU A 60 -5.02 2.36 8.35
N GLY A 61 -6.30 2.68 8.57
CA GLY A 61 -7.42 2.24 7.74
C GLY A 61 -7.98 3.27 6.75
N LYS A 62 -7.76 4.57 6.94
CA LYS A 62 -8.23 5.59 5.99
C LYS A 62 -7.22 5.79 4.87
N ALA A 63 -7.58 5.34 3.68
CA ALA A 63 -6.97 5.83 2.44
C ALA A 63 -7.11 7.36 2.42
N HIS A 64 -5.99 8.07 2.28
CA HIS A 64 -6.02 9.51 2.05
C HIS A 64 -6.66 9.74 0.66
N PRO A 65 -7.41 10.83 0.43
CA PRO A 65 -7.92 11.16 -0.91
C PRO A 65 -6.84 11.30 -2.00
N ASP A 66 -5.56 11.30 -1.62
CA ASP A 66 -4.40 11.33 -2.52
C ASP A 66 -3.60 10.01 -2.55
N ASP A 67 -4.03 8.99 -1.80
CA ASP A 67 -3.58 7.63 -2.06
C ASP A 67 -4.22 7.23 -3.39
N ASP A 68 -3.38 7.10 -4.43
CA ASP A 68 -3.80 6.66 -5.76
C ASP A 68 -4.73 5.45 -5.58
N PRO A 69 -5.99 5.50 -6.05
CA PRO A 69 -6.98 4.46 -5.81
C PRO A 69 -6.70 3.29 -6.75
N CYS A 70 -5.51 2.71 -6.64
CA CYS A 70 -5.44 1.26 -6.64
C CYS A 70 -6.11 0.79 -5.34
N GLU A 71 -7.43 0.95 -5.26
CA GLU A 71 -8.31 0.24 -4.33
C GLU A 71 -8.18 -1.22 -4.70
N PHE A 72 -7.06 -1.83 -4.31
CA PHE A 72 -6.95 -3.26 -4.35
C PHE A 72 -8.02 -3.77 -3.39
N PRO A 73 -8.92 -4.65 -3.86
CA PRO A 73 -9.93 -5.21 -2.99
C PRO A 73 -9.24 -5.78 -1.76
N GLY A 74 -9.77 -5.49 -0.58
CA GLY A 74 -9.24 -6.07 0.64
C GLY A 74 -9.20 -7.60 0.52
N THR A 75 -8.32 -8.29 1.26
CA THR A 75 -8.10 -9.73 1.08
C THR A 75 -9.39 -10.55 1.05
N ALA A 76 -10.37 -10.20 1.88
CA ALA A 76 -11.68 -10.86 1.91
C ALA A 76 -12.48 -10.67 0.60
N GLU A 77 -12.41 -9.49 -0.02
CA GLU A 77 -13.07 -9.20 -1.30
C GLU A 77 -12.33 -9.85 -2.47
N ALA A 78 -11.00 -9.82 -2.47
CA ALA A 78 -10.18 -10.53 -3.44
C ALA A 78 -10.48 -12.05 -3.44
N LEU A 79 -10.61 -12.65 -2.25
CA LEU A 79 -10.99 -14.06 -2.11
C LEU A 79 -12.43 -14.34 -2.57
N ARG A 80 -13.38 -13.42 -2.36
CA ARG A 80 -14.75 -13.58 -2.87
C ARG A 80 -14.80 -13.48 -4.40
N ALA A 81 -14.03 -12.57 -4.99
CA ALA A 81 -14.00 -12.37 -6.44
C ALA A 81 -13.23 -13.48 -7.16
N GLY A 82 -12.08 -13.92 -6.61
CA GLY A 82 -11.20 -14.92 -7.23
C GLY A 82 -11.49 -16.36 -6.81
N GLY A 83 -12.10 -16.58 -5.64
CA GLY A 83 -12.36 -17.91 -5.10
C GLY A 83 -11.12 -18.64 -4.56
N VAL A 84 -11.32 -19.89 -4.12
CA VAL A 84 -10.27 -20.79 -3.67
C VAL A 84 -10.35 -22.07 -4.49
N PHE A 85 -9.25 -22.41 -5.18
CA PHE A 85 -9.17 -23.59 -6.04
C PHE A 85 -8.31 -24.66 -5.36
N TYR A 86 -8.85 -25.88 -5.31
CA TYR A 86 -8.19 -27.04 -4.72
C TYR A 86 -7.77 -28.03 -5.82
N HIS A 87 -6.79 -28.88 -5.51
CA HIS A 87 -6.33 -29.95 -6.40
C HIS A 87 -5.89 -29.44 -7.79
N VAL A 88 -5.26 -28.27 -7.83
CA VAL A 88 -4.69 -27.71 -9.07
C VAL A 88 -3.62 -28.69 -9.59
N PRO A 89 -3.81 -29.32 -10.76
CA PRO A 89 -2.87 -30.29 -11.28
C PRO A 89 -1.57 -29.62 -11.78
N GLY A 90 -0.44 -30.32 -11.65
CA GLY A 90 0.83 -29.90 -12.22
C GLY A 90 2.00 -30.70 -11.64
N GLY A 91 2.88 -31.19 -12.51
CA GLY A 91 4.08 -31.96 -12.11
C GLY A 91 5.33 -31.09 -11.90
N ASP A 92 5.31 -29.86 -12.41
CA ASP A 92 6.38 -28.89 -12.30
C ASP A 92 5.82 -27.46 -12.18
N LYS A 93 6.72 -26.51 -11.93
CA LYS A 93 6.36 -25.09 -11.72
C LYS A 93 5.58 -24.51 -12.90
N ALA A 94 5.96 -24.86 -14.13
CA ALA A 94 5.36 -24.31 -15.33
C ALA A 94 3.96 -24.87 -15.56
N ALA A 95 3.77 -26.17 -15.37
CA ALA A 95 2.48 -26.84 -15.44
C ALA A 95 1.50 -26.28 -14.42
N VAL A 96 1.93 -26.03 -13.17
CA VAL A 96 1.08 -25.43 -12.13
C VAL A 96 0.69 -24.00 -12.50
N LEU A 97 1.62 -23.16 -12.95
CA LEU A 97 1.31 -21.77 -13.32
C LEU A 97 0.40 -21.67 -14.54
N ALA A 98 0.60 -22.55 -15.53
CA ALA A 98 -0.27 -22.62 -16.70
C ALA A 98 -1.71 -22.96 -16.29
N GLU A 99 -1.86 -23.92 -15.38
CA GLU A 99 -3.15 -24.33 -14.85
C GLU A 99 -3.81 -23.23 -14.01
N VAL A 100 -3.03 -22.49 -13.21
CA VAL A 100 -3.53 -21.33 -12.46
C VAL A 100 -4.05 -20.26 -13.41
N VAL A 101 -3.27 -19.88 -14.43
CA VAL A 101 -3.70 -18.89 -15.43
C VAL A 101 -4.94 -19.36 -16.18
N ARG A 102 -5.09 -20.66 -16.42
CA ARG A 102 -6.29 -21.25 -17.06
C ARG A 102 -7.54 -21.09 -16.18
N ILE A 103 -7.43 -21.38 -14.89
CA ILE A 103 -8.56 -21.37 -13.94
C ILE A 103 -8.97 -19.94 -13.54
N MET A 104 -8.05 -18.98 -13.59
CA MET A 104 -8.34 -17.59 -13.22
C MET A 104 -9.47 -16.97 -14.07
N SER A 105 -10.35 -16.24 -13.39
CA SER A 105 -11.39 -15.39 -13.97
C SER A 105 -10.77 -14.11 -14.54
N LEU A 106 -10.08 -14.24 -15.67
CA LEU A 106 -9.43 -13.12 -16.36
C LEU A 106 -10.38 -12.50 -17.40
N PRO A 107 -10.41 -11.15 -17.50
CA PRO A 107 -11.10 -10.46 -18.59
C PRO A 107 -10.62 -10.94 -19.97
N ALA A 108 -11.50 -10.94 -20.97
CA ALA A 108 -11.16 -11.40 -22.32
C ALA A 108 -10.07 -10.57 -23.03
N VAL A 109 -9.80 -9.35 -22.55
CA VAL A 109 -8.71 -8.49 -23.04
C VAL A 109 -7.32 -8.96 -22.58
N VAL A 110 -7.25 -9.84 -21.57
CA VAL A 110 -5.98 -10.32 -21.03
C VAL A 110 -5.46 -11.47 -21.87
N ASP A 111 -4.25 -11.29 -22.41
CA ASP A 111 -3.48 -12.37 -23.02
C ASP A 111 -2.94 -13.31 -21.94
N ARG A 112 -3.43 -14.55 -21.96
CA ARG A 112 -3.09 -15.58 -20.97
C ARG A 112 -1.69 -16.14 -21.19
N ASP A 113 -1.22 -16.21 -22.43
CA ASP A 113 0.10 -16.75 -22.75
C ASP A 113 1.17 -15.76 -22.30
N PHE A 114 0.95 -14.47 -22.56
CA PHE A 114 1.81 -13.41 -22.04
C PHE A 114 1.83 -13.36 -20.50
N LEU A 115 0.67 -13.49 -19.85
CA LEU A 115 0.60 -13.53 -18.39
C LEU A 115 1.38 -14.71 -17.79
N LEU A 116 1.31 -15.88 -18.42
CA LEU A 116 2.07 -17.06 -18.01
C LEU A 116 3.59 -16.81 -18.13
N GLU A 117 4.04 -16.20 -19.22
CA GLU A 117 5.46 -15.86 -19.42
C GLU A 117 5.99 -14.89 -18.34
N VAL A 118 5.19 -13.88 -17.98
CA VAL A 118 5.51 -12.94 -16.90
C VAL A 118 5.63 -13.65 -15.55
N LEU A 119 4.70 -14.56 -15.24
CA LEU A 119 4.74 -15.33 -13.99
C LEU A 119 5.97 -16.24 -13.93
N LEU A 120 6.31 -16.91 -15.03
CA LEU A 120 7.50 -17.77 -15.10
C LEU A 120 8.80 -16.98 -14.94
N SER A 121 8.87 -15.79 -15.53
CA SER A 121 10.01 -14.88 -15.42
C SER A 121 10.22 -14.43 -13.98
N ARG A 122 9.14 -14.10 -13.26
CA ARG A 122 9.19 -13.72 -11.84
C ARG A 122 9.78 -14.82 -10.96
N GLU A 123 9.41 -16.07 -11.20
CA GLU A 123 9.87 -17.22 -10.40
C GLU A 123 11.28 -17.71 -10.76
N SER A 124 11.93 -17.06 -11.72
CA SER A 124 13.31 -17.34 -12.14
C SER A 124 14.33 -16.33 -11.59
N LEU A 125 13.85 -15.30 -10.87
CA LEU A 125 14.65 -14.31 -10.13
C LEU A 125 14.94 -14.82 -8.70
#